data_AF-A0A9X4KMD4-F1
#
_entry.id   AF-A0A9X4KMD4-F1
#
_cell.length_a   1.000
_cell.length_b   1.000
_cell.length_c   1.000
_cell.angle_alpha   90.00
_cell.angle_beta   90.00
_cell.angle_gamma   90.00
#
_symmetry.space_group_name_H-M   'P 1'
#
loop_
_entity.id
_entity.type
_entity.pdbx_description
1 polymer ?
#
loop_
_entity_poly.entity_id
_entity_poly.type
_entity_poly.pdbx_seq_one_letter_code
_entity_poly.pdbx_strand_id
1 'polypeptide(L)'
;MTESIMQNVKESTDVLRALRRMGISISIDDFGTGYSSLFIIPKLPIDTIKIDKSFIDDIDDRVQLSMLKTIIDLGLSLNLGVVAEGIESEHQRQVLVAHGCPVGQGYLYSRPVSPEAFEEMLSAAGESGTALLLG
;
A
#
# COMPACT_ATOMS: atom_id res chain seq x y z
N MET A 1 0.43 -2.37 -10.19
CA MET A 1 1.41 -1.83 -11.16
C MET A 1 2.58 -1.26 -10.39
N THR A 2 3.81 -1.30 -10.89
CA THR A 2 4.96 -0.67 -10.21
C THR A 2 5.07 0.80 -10.59
N GLU A 3 5.68 1.60 -9.71
CA GLU A 3 5.93 3.04 -9.94
C GLU A 3 6.59 3.33 -11.29
N SER A 4 7.53 2.49 -11.74
CA SER A 4 8.28 2.67 -13.00
C SER A 4 7.42 2.80 -14.26
N ILE A 5 6.19 2.28 -14.24
CA ILE A 5 5.23 2.37 -15.37
C ILE A 5 4.76 3.82 -15.59
N MET A 6 4.91 4.71 -14.61
CA MET A 6 4.61 6.13 -14.73
C MET A 6 5.49 6.89 -15.75
N GLN A 7 6.55 6.28 -16.30
CA GLN A 7 7.35 6.94 -17.34
C GLN A 7 6.67 6.97 -18.72
N ASN A 8 5.69 6.09 -18.99
CA ASN A 8 4.87 6.11 -20.20
C ASN A 8 3.37 6.13 -19.87
N VAL A 9 2.98 7.26 -19.31
CA VAL A 9 1.66 7.51 -18.71
C VAL A 9 0.53 7.36 -19.71
N LYS A 10 0.72 7.89 -20.92
CA LYS A 10 -0.38 8.05 -21.89
C LYS A 10 -0.88 6.69 -22.38
N GLU A 11 0.03 5.80 -22.75
CA GLU A 11 -0.33 4.44 -23.19
C GLU A 11 -0.80 3.56 -22.03
N SER A 12 -0.14 3.67 -20.88
CA SER A 12 -0.53 2.89 -19.69
C SER A 12 -1.93 3.27 -19.20
N THR A 13 -2.31 4.54 -19.25
CA THR A 13 -3.60 5.02 -18.73
C THR A 13 -4.80 4.36 -19.41
N ASP A 14 -4.75 4.14 -20.72
CA ASP A 14 -5.90 3.57 -21.45
C ASP A 14 -6.12 2.10 -21.11
N VAL A 15 -5.03 1.34 -20.94
CA VAL A 15 -5.08 -0.06 -20.47
C VAL A 15 -5.67 -0.12 -19.06
N LEU A 16 -5.21 0.73 -18.15
CA LEU A 16 -5.70 0.74 -16.77
C LEU A 16 -7.18 1.14 -16.70
N ARG A 17 -7.61 2.11 -17.51
CA ARG A 17 -9.03 2.46 -17.63
C ARG A 17 -9.86 1.28 -18.13
N ALA A 18 -9.33 0.49 -19.07
CA ALA A 18 -10.01 -0.71 -19.55
C ALA A 18 -10.15 -1.76 -18.44
N LEU A 19 -9.08 -2.03 -17.69
CA LEU A 19 -9.12 -2.95 -16.53
C LEU A 19 -10.12 -2.47 -15.47
N ARG A 20 -10.13 -1.17 -15.16
CA ARG A 20 -11.07 -0.59 -14.19
C ARG A 20 -12.52 -0.70 -14.65
N ARG A 21 -12.80 -0.54 -15.95
CA ARG A 21 -14.13 -0.77 -16.53
C ARG A 21 -14.60 -2.23 -16.39
N MET A 22 -13.68 -3.17 -16.19
CA MET A 22 -14.00 -4.58 -15.90
C MET A 22 -14.22 -4.85 -14.40
N GLY A 23 -14.14 -3.81 -13.55
CA GLY A 23 -14.26 -3.95 -12.10
C GLY A 23 -12.98 -4.36 -11.38
N ILE A 24 -11.82 -4.32 -12.06
CA ILE A 24 -10.51 -4.65 -11.48
C ILE A 24 -9.97 -3.42 -10.75
N SER A 25 -9.64 -3.57 -9.46
CA SER A 25 -8.96 -2.55 -8.67
C SER A 25 -7.48 -2.47 -9.03
N ILE A 26 -6.94 -1.25 -9.05
CA ILE A 26 -5.56 -0.98 -9.47
C ILE A 26 -4.78 -0.36 -8.33
N SER A 27 -3.73 -1.05 -7.88
CA SER A 27 -2.75 -0.54 -6.93
C SER A 27 -1.47 -0.06 -7.62
N ILE A 28 -0.85 0.99 -7.07
CA ILE A 28 0.55 1.33 -7.33
C ILE A 28 1.42 0.68 -6.26
N ASP A 29 2.44 -0.02 -6.71
CA ASP A 29 3.45 -0.72 -5.93
C ASP A 29 4.77 0.06 -5.87
N ASP A 30 5.55 -0.19 -4.82
CA ASP A 30 6.85 0.41 -4.54
C ASP A 30 6.84 1.95 -4.50
N PHE A 31 5.71 2.56 -4.09
CA PHE A 31 5.53 4.00 -4.21
C PHE A 31 6.49 4.79 -3.32
N GLY A 32 7.20 5.73 -3.92
CA GLY A 32 8.11 6.67 -3.24
C GLY A 32 9.59 6.31 -3.40
N THR A 33 9.90 5.24 -4.15
CA THR A 33 11.27 4.79 -4.42
C THR A 33 11.85 5.38 -5.71
N GLY A 34 11.02 6.07 -6.52
CA GLY A 34 11.42 6.60 -7.83
C GLY A 34 10.85 7.98 -8.18
N TYR A 35 10.69 8.21 -9.49
CA TYR A 35 10.24 9.48 -10.07
C TYR A 35 8.71 9.54 -10.22
N SER A 36 7.98 9.51 -9.11
CA SER A 36 6.56 9.84 -9.10
C SER A 36 6.35 11.35 -9.14
N SER A 37 5.80 11.85 -10.24
CA SER A 37 5.28 13.21 -10.24
C SER A 37 3.97 13.24 -9.45
N LEU A 38 3.95 13.89 -8.27
CA LEU A 38 2.71 14.08 -7.48
C LEU A 38 1.56 14.67 -8.32
N PHE A 39 1.89 15.41 -9.38
CA PHE A 39 0.94 15.96 -10.35
C PHE A 39 0.14 14.91 -11.12
N ILE A 40 0.67 13.69 -11.24
CA ILE A 40 0.10 12.66 -12.10
C ILE A 40 -0.85 11.71 -11.39
N ILE A 41 -0.64 11.50 -10.10
CA ILE A 41 -1.40 10.56 -9.28
C ILE A 41 -2.91 10.83 -9.37
N PRO A 42 -3.40 12.08 -9.26
CA PRO A 42 -4.83 12.35 -9.39
C PRO A 42 -5.43 12.04 -10.76
N LYS A 43 -4.60 11.83 -11.80
CA LYS A 43 -5.03 11.56 -13.17
C LYS A 43 -5.00 10.08 -13.51
N LEU A 44 -4.34 9.27 -12.70
CA LEU A 44 -4.26 7.84 -12.91
C LEU A 44 -5.54 7.16 -12.40
N PRO A 45 -6.07 6.16 -13.12
CA PRO A 45 -7.24 5.40 -12.71
C PRO A 45 -6.84 4.34 -11.68
N ILE A 46 -6.31 4.76 -10.54
CA ILE A 46 -5.84 3.90 -9.45
C ILE A 46 -6.81 3.96 -8.28
N ASP A 47 -6.78 2.93 -7.45
CA ASP A 47 -7.61 2.81 -6.26
C ASP A 47 -6.75 2.73 -4.97
N THR A 48 -5.50 2.28 -5.06
CA THR A 48 -4.62 2.09 -3.88
C THR A 48 -3.17 2.50 -4.15
N ILE A 49 -2.51 3.05 -3.12
CA ILE A 49 -1.06 3.25 -3.05
C ILE A 49 -0.47 2.28 -2.02
N LYS A 50 0.59 1.57 -2.40
CA LYS A 50 1.37 0.72 -1.50
C LYS A 50 2.69 1.41 -1.19
N ILE A 51 2.94 1.68 0.09
CA ILE A 51 4.16 2.32 0.58
C ILE A 51 5.23 1.25 0.70
N ASP A 52 6.33 1.47 -0.02
CA ASP A 52 7.44 0.51 -0.07
C ASP A 52 8.04 0.23 1.32
N LYS A 53 8.52 -1.00 1.49
CA LYS A 53 9.13 -1.47 2.74
C LYS A 53 10.33 -0.61 3.17
N SER A 54 11.08 0.01 2.26
CA SER A 54 12.21 0.87 2.64
C SER A 54 11.82 2.01 3.60
N PHE A 55 10.62 2.59 3.46
CA PHE A 55 10.12 3.58 4.42
C PHE A 55 9.81 2.99 5.80
N ILE A 56 9.44 1.71 5.84
CA ILE A 56 9.09 0.99 7.07
C ILE A 56 10.35 0.49 7.80
N ASP A 57 11.37 0.09 7.04
CA ASP A 57 12.68 -0.28 7.59
C ASP A 57 13.37 0.92 8.25
N ASP A 58 13.24 2.11 7.68
CA ASP A 58 13.84 3.35 8.19
C ASP A 58 12.85 4.23 8.99
N ILE A 59 11.84 3.63 9.64
CA ILE A 59 10.73 4.37 10.27
C ILE A 59 11.15 5.34 11.39
N ASP A 60 12.32 5.14 11.99
CA ASP A 60 12.88 6.01 13.02
C ASP A 60 13.70 7.18 12.45
N ASP A 61 14.06 7.14 11.16
CA ASP A 61 14.68 8.28 10.49
C ASP A 61 13.67 9.40 10.28
N ARG A 62 14.02 10.62 10.70
CA ARG A 62 13.10 11.76 10.69
C ARG A 62 12.67 12.16 9.28
N VAL A 63 13.56 12.04 8.30
CA VAL A 63 13.25 12.41 6.92
C VAL A 63 12.34 11.36 6.31
N GLN A 64 12.66 10.07 6.49
CA GLN A 64 11.85 8.96 6.02
C GLN A 64 10.44 8.96 6.64
N LEU A 65 10.34 9.18 7.96
CA LEU A 65 9.05 9.29 8.64
C LEU A 65 8.21 10.46 8.11
N SER A 66 8.84 11.61 7.82
CA SER A 66 8.16 12.76 7.22
C SER A 66 7.67 12.46 5.80
N MET A 67 8.44 11.71 5.00
CA MET A 67 8.02 11.29 3.66
C MET A 67 6.86 10.29 3.75
N LEU A 68 6.97 9.26 4.59
CA LEU A 68 5.92 8.28 4.85
C LEU A 68 4.60 8.98 5.23
N LYS A 69 4.64 9.93 6.18
CA LYS A 69 3.46 10.70 6.58
C LYS A 69 2.86 11.46 5.38
N THR A 70 3.70 12.07 4.55
CA THR A 70 3.26 12.81 3.37
C THR A 70 2.55 11.91 2.37
N ILE A 71 3.05 10.69 2.18
CA ILE A 71 2.46 9.69 1.28
C ILE A 71 1.10 9.24 1.81
N ILE A 72 0.98 8.97 3.11
CA ILE A 72 -0.30 8.63 3.75
C ILE A 72 -1.31 9.76 3.56
N ASP A 73 -0.95 10.99 3.94
CA ASP A 73 -1.83 12.16 3.84
C ASP A 73 -2.30 12.39 2.39
N LEU A 74 -1.41 12.20 1.41
CA LEU A 74 -1.73 12.31 -0.01
C LEU A 74 -2.77 11.27 -0.44
N GLY A 75 -2.52 9.99 -0.14
CA GLY A 75 -3.43 8.90 -0.51
C GLY A 75 -4.82 9.11 0.06
N LEU A 76 -4.90 9.42 1.35
CA LEU A 76 -6.15 9.72 2.03
C LEU A 76 -6.87 10.94 1.42
N SER A 77 -6.14 12.02 1.14
CA SER A 77 -6.71 13.24 0.54
C SER A 77 -7.27 13.02 -0.87
N LEU A 78 -6.74 12.04 -1.59
CA LEU A 78 -7.22 11.64 -2.92
C LEU A 78 -8.29 10.54 -2.87
N ASN A 79 -8.76 10.14 -1.67
CA ASN A 79 -9.67 9.01 -1.45
C ASN A 79 -9.14 7.69 -2.02
N LEU A 80 -7.83 7.47 -1.94
CA LEU A 80 -7.18 6.22 -2.31
C LEU A 80 -7.00 5.34 -1.07
N GLY A 81 -7.02 4.02 -1.26
CA GLY A 81 -6.51 3.08 -0.28
C GLY A 81 -5.01 3.30 -0.06
N VAL A 82 -4.54 3.10 1.17
CA VAL A 82 -3.12 3.20 1.52
C VAL A 82 -2.72 1.92 2.26
N VAL A 83 -1.70 1.23 1.77
CA VAL A 83 -1.19 -0.01 2.36
C VAL A 83 0.30 0.17 2.68
N ALA A 84 0.71 0.00 3.93
CA ALA A 84 2.12 -0.05 4.30
C ALA A 84 2.67 -1.47 4.18
N GLU A 85 3.80 -1.64 3.50
CA GLU A 85 4.42 -2.95 3.27
C GLU A 85 5.62 -3.24 4.16
N GLY A 86 5.81 -4.50 4.53
CA GLY A 86 7.01 -4.94 5.23
C GLY A 86 7.03 -4.57 6.72
N ILE A 87 5.86 -4.56 7.37
CA ILE A 87 5.76 -4.40 8.82
C ILE A 87 6.25 -5.67 9.51
N GLU A 88 7.34 -5.58 10.26
CA GLU A 88 8.00 -6.72 10.92
C GLU A 88 8.02 -6.60 12.44
N SER A 89 7.67 -5.43 13.00
CA SER A 89 7.67 -5.18 14.43
C SER A 89 6.43 -4.41 14.91
N GLU A 90 6.08 -4.63 16.17
CA GLU A 90 4.99 -3.91 16.83
C GLU A 90 5.26 -2.40 16.90
N HIS A 91 6.53 -1.99 17.02
CA HIS A 91 6.94 -0.58 16.94
C HIS A 91 6.53 0.06 15.61
N GLN A 92 6.89 -0.59 14.48
CA GLN A 92 6.50 -0.12 13.15
C GLN A 92 4.97 0.00 13.00
N ARG A 93 4.23 -1.00 13.50
CA ARG A 93 2.76 -0.98 13.52
C ARG A 93 2.22 0.24 14.27
N GLN A 94 2.71 0.48 15.49
CA GLN A 94 2.25 1.58 16.34
C GLN A 94 2.52 2.94 15.70
N VAL A 95 3.69 3.14 15.09
CA VAL A 95 4.01 4.38 14.37
C VAL A 95 3.06 4.57 13.19
N LEU A 96 2.81 3.53 12.39
CA LEU A 96 1.87 3.61 11.26
C LEU A 96 0.44 3.94 11.71
N VAL A 97 -0.03 3.34 12.80
CA VAL A 97 -1.33 3.65 13.42
C VAL A 97 -1.40 5.10 13.88
N ALA A 98 -0.37 5.57 14.58
CA ALA A 98 -0.28 6.95 15.06
C ALA A 98 -0.31 7.97 13.92
N HIS A 99 0.16 7.59 12.73
CA HIS A 99 0.12 8.40 11.51
C HIS A 99 -1.10 8.15 10.62
N GLY A 100 -2.07 7.35 11.07
CA GLY A 100 -3.34 7.15 10.36
C GLY A 100 -3.25 6.25 9.14
N CYS A 101 -2.21 5.42 9.03
CA CYS A 101 -2.15 4.40 7.99
C CYS A 101 -3.26 3.37 8.23
N PRO A 102 -4.15 3.09 7.24
CA PRO A 102 -5.33 2.28 7.49
C PRO A 102 -5.06 0.77 7.38
N VAL A 103 -4.14 0.36 6.51
CA VAL A 103 -3.89 -1.05 6.19
C VAL A 103 -2.39 -1.33 6.20
N GLY A 104 -2.00 -2.48 6.74
CA GLY A 104 -0.62 -2.92 6.80
C GLY A 104 -0.45 -4.38 6.42
N GLN A 105 0.68 -4.70 5.80
CA GLN A 105 1.11 -6.08 5.54
C GLN A 105 2.57 -6.27 5.93
N GLY A 106 2.93 -7.49 6.33
CA GLY A 106 4.31 -7.84 6.64
C GLY A 106 4.41 -9.02 7.59
N TYR A 107 5.65 -9.40 7.92
CA TYR A 107 5.94 -10.59 8.71
C TYR A 107 5.46 -10.51 10.16
N LEU A 108 5.12 -9.32 10.66
CA LEU A 108 4.40 -9.18 11.93
C LEU A 108 3.05 -9.91 11.90
N TYR A 109 2.37 -9.92 10.75
CA TYR A 109 1.07 -10.56 10.58
C TYR A 109 1.22 -12.00 10.09
N SER A 110 1.91 -12.16 8.96
CA SER A 110 2.18 -13.47 8.38
C SER A 110 3.32 -13.37 7.37
N ARG A 111 4.13 -14.42 7.30
CA ARG A 111 5.01 -14.65 6.14
C ARG A 111 4.19 -15.16 4.95
N PRO A 112 4.72 -15.16 3.72
CA PRO A 112 4.16 -15.94 2.63
C PRO A 112 4.02 -17.41 3.06
N VAL A 113 2.83 -17.96 2.88
CA VAL A 113 2.47 -19.32 3.25
C VAL A 113 2.11 -20.14 2.02
N SER A 114 2.04 -21.48 2.18
CA SER A 114 1.50 -22.33 1.11
C SER A 114 0.00 -22.08 0.92
N PRO A 115 -0.57 -22.44 -0.24
CA PRO A 115 -2.01 -22.33 -0.46
C PRO A 115 -2.84 -23.03 0.62
N GLU A 116 -2.42 -24.21 1.08
CA GLU A 116 -3.11 -24.99 2.10
C GLU A 116 -3.14 -24.25 3.45
N ALA A 117 -2.00 -23.71 3.88
CA ALA A 117 -1.92 -22.92 5.10
C ALA A 117 -2.74 -21.62 4.99
N PHE A 118 -2.82 -21.01 3.79
CA PHE A 118 -3.66 -19.85 3.55
C PHE A 118 -5.16 -20.17 3.68
N GLU A 119 -5.62 -21.32 3.16
CA GLU A 119 -7.01 -21.77 3.31
C GLU A 119 -7.39 -22.01 4.77
N GLU A 120 -6.47 -22.58 5.57
CA GLU A 120 -6.65 -22.73 7.01
C GLU A 120 -6.77 -21.37 7.72
N MET A 121 -5.90 -20.42 7.38
CA MET A 121 -5.95 -19.06 7.92
C MET A 121 -7.27 -18.35 7.58
N LEU A 122 -7.75 -18.45 6.35
CA LEU A 122 -9.03 -17.85 5.93
C LEU A 122 -10.21 -18.45 6.68
N SER A 123 -10.21 -19.77 6.87
CA SER A 123 -11.27 -20.47 7.59
C SER A 123 -11.31 -20.04 9.07
N ALA A 124 -10.14 -19.82 9.69
CA ALA A 124 -10.05 -19.32 11.05
C ALA A 124 -10.39 -17.82 11.18
N ALA A 125 -10.05 -16.99 10.18
CA ALA A 125 -10.31 -15.55 10.19
C ALA A 125 -11.80 -15.19 10.01
N GLY A 126 -12.61 -16.09 9.42
CA GLY A 126 -14.07 -15.91 9.30
C GLY A 126 -14.80 -15.77 10.65
N GLU A 127 -14.18 -16.17 11.76
CA GLU A 127 -14.73 -16.06 13.12
C GLU A 127 -14.26 -14.81 13.88
N SER A 128 -13.30 -14.04 13.34
CA SER A 128 -12.74 -12.83 13.98
C SER A 128 -12.36 -11.82 12.90
N GLY A 129 -13.25 -10.86 12.62
CA GLY A 129 -13.19 -9.89 11.51
C GLY A 129 -12.03 -8.87 11.49
N THR A 130 -10.84 -9.24 11.95
CA THR A 130 -9.62 -8.44 11.94
C THR A 130 -8.70 -8.89 10.81
N ALA A 131 -9.01 -8.48 9.57
CA ALA A 131 -8.08 -8.63 8.45
C ALA A 131 -7.39 -7.28 8.19
N LEU A 132 -6.09 -7.21 8.47
CA LEU A 132 -5.11 -6.23 7.94
C LEU A 132 -5.35 -4.74 8.26
N LEU A 133 -6.42 -4.39 8.96
CA LEU A 133 -6.63 -3.04 9.48
C LEU A 133 -5.64 -2.77 10.61
N LEU A 134 -4.96 -1.63 10.51
CA LEU A 134 -3.98 -1.21 11.52
C LEU A 134 -4.67 -0.73 12.82
N GLY A 135 -5.97 -0.42 12.77
CA GLY A 135 -6.80 -0.03 13.92
C GLY A 135 -8.25 -0.44 13.77
#